data_AF-A0A6L3N8T7-F1
#
_entry.id   AF-A0A6L3N8T7-F1
#
_cell.length_a   1.000
_cell.length_b   1.000
_cell.length_c   1.000
_cell.angle_alpha   90.00
_cell.angle_beta   90.00
_cell.angle_gamma   90.00
#
_symmetry.space_group_name_H-M   'P 1'
#
loop_
_entity.id
_entity.type
_entity.pdbx_description
1 polymer ?
#
loop_
_entity_poly.entity_id
_entity_poly.type
_entity_poly.pdbx_seq_one_letter_code
_entity_poly.pdbx_strand_id
1 'polypeptide(L)' 'MNLHACRPDFAVLGGGLVGRLIAWRLAGDGHRVALYERG' A
#
# COMPACT_ATOMS: atom_id res chain seq x y z
N MET A 1 4.26 -2.10 -25.42
CA MET A 1 3.20 -1.61 -24.51
C MET A 1 3.37 -2.33 -23.18
N ASN A 2 4.11 -1.74 -22.24
CA ASN A 2 4.53 -2.40 -21.00
C ASN A 2 3.49 -2.11 -19.90
N LEU A 3 2.68 -3.11 -19.53
CA LEU A 3 1.54 -2.97 -18.60
C LEU A 3 1.95 -2.81 -17.11
N HIS A 4 3.24 -2.63 -16.83
CA HIS A 4 3.79 -2.58 -15.46
C HIS A 4 3.72 -1.20 -14.78
N ALA A 5 3.15 -0.17 -15.42
CA ALA A 5 3.23 1.21 -14.92
C ALA A 5 2.29 1.53 -13.74
N CYS A 6 1.38 0.63 -13.36
CA CYS A 6 0.34 0.91 -12.38
C CYS A 6 0.06 -0.25 -11.42
N ARG A 7 1.10 -1.02 -11.04
CA ARG A 7 0.98 -1.95 -9.91
C ARG A 7 1.51 -1.26 -8.66
N PRO A 8 0.79 -1.32 -7.52
CA PRO A 8 1.35 -0.88 -6.25
C PRO A 8 2.57 -1.74 -5.93
N ASP A 9 3.61 -1.11 -5.39
CA ASP A 9 4.82 -1.79 -4.93
C ASP A 9 4.53 -2.65 -3.69
N PHE A 10 3.58 -2.20 -2.86
CA PHE A 10 3.19 -2.90 -1.64
C PHE A 10 1.68 -2.97 -1.45
N ALA A 11 1.20 -4.11 -0.98
CA ALA A 11 -0.17 -4.31 -0.54
C ALA A 11 -0.17 -4.58 0.98
N VAL A 12 -0.81 -3.70 1.75
CA VAL A 12 -0.97 -3.87 3.19
C VAL A 12 -2.33 -4.48 3.46
N LEU A 13 -2.35 -5.65 4.11
CA LEU A 13 -3.59 -6.37 4.46
C LEU A 13 -3.93 -6.11 5.92
N GLY A 14 -5.15 -5.63 6.16
CA GLY A 14 -5.64 -5.15 7.45
C GLY A 14 -5.29 -3.67 7.67
N GLY A 15 -6.29 -2.86 7.96
CA GLY A 15 -6.17 -1.42 8.24
C GLY A 15 -6.65 -1.07 9.65
N GLY A 16 -6.41 -1.96 10.59
CA GLY A 16 -6.17 -1.54 11.98
C GLY A 16 -5.05 -0.50 12.07
N LEU A 17 -4.84 0.07 13.26
CA LEU A 17 -3.87 1.14 13.50
C LEU A 17 -2.47 0.83 12.92
N VAL A 18 -1.99 -0.39 13.14
CA VAL A 18 -0.69 -0.85 12.65
C VAL A 18 -0.62 -0.84 11.12
N GLY A 19 -1.65 -1.34 10.42
CA GLY A 19 -1.69 -1.37 8.96
C GLY A 19 -1.69 0.03 8.34
N ARG A 20 -2.41 0.98 8.96
CA ARG A 20 -2.42 2.38 8.52
C ARG A 20 -1.07 3.07 8.74
N LEU A 21 -0.40 2.79 9.86
CA LEU A 21 0.94 3.33 10.12
C LEU A 21 1.98 2.80 9.12
N ILE A 22 1.91 1.52 8.78
CA ILE A 22 2.81 0.91 7.77
C ILE A 22 2.52 1.50 6.38
N ALA A 23 1.25 1.58 5.98
CA ALA A 23 0.88 2.19 4.70
C ALA A 23 1.33 3.66 4.61
N TRP A 24 1.16 4.43 5.70
CA TRP A 24 1.60 5.81 5.79
C TRP A 24 3.13 5.94 5.71
N ARG A 25 3.88 5.07 6.41
CA ARG A 25 5.35 5.06 6.38
C ARG A 25 5.86 4.77 4.97
N LEU A 26 5.30 3.77 4.30
CA LEU A 26 5.69 3.37 2.95
C LEU A 26 5.31 4.43 1.91
N ALA A 27 4.14 5.06 2.04
CA ALA A 27 3.76 6.20 1.20
C ALA A 27 4.68 7.41 1.39
N GLY A 28 5.11 7.67 2.63
CA GLY A 28 6.08 8.72 2.95
C GLY A 28 7.48 8.47 2.39
N ASP A 29 7.84 7.21 2.16
CA ASP A 29 9.10 6.80 1.51
C ASP A 29 9.01 6.84 -0.04
N GLY A 30 7.84 7.22 -0.57
CA GLY A 30 7.59 7.34 -2.01
C GLY A 30 7.10 6.06 -2.68
N HIS A 31 6.84 5.00 -1.91
CA HIS A 31 6.32 3.74 -2.45
C HIS A 31 4.81 3.80 -2.68
N ARG A 32 4.35 3.17 -3.78
CA ARG A 32 2.92 3.08 -4.06
C ARG A 32 2.33 1.92 -3.26
N VAL A 33 1.50 2.24 -2.27
CA VAL A 33 0.92 1.24 -1.37
C VAL A 33 -0.59 1.18 -1.50
N ALA A 34 -1.13 -0.03 -1.57
CA ALA A 34 -2.56 -0.29 -1.50
C ALA A 34 -2.91 -0.89 -0.13
N LEU A 35 -3.83 -0.26 0.61
CA LEU A 35 -4.34 -0.78 1.88
C LEU A 35 -5.64 -1.55 1.62
N TYR A 36 -5.65 -2.83 1.96
CA TYR A 36 -6.78 -3.73 1.83
C TYR A 36 -7.29 -4.08 3.21
N GLU A 37 -8.45 -3.55 3.57
CA GLU A 37 -9.18 -3.95 4.76
C GLU A 37 -10.18 -5.04 4.40
N ARG A 38 -10.39 -5.99 5.32
CA ARG A 38 -11.54 -6.89 5.22
C ARG A 38 -12.75 -6.18 5.83
N GLY A 39 -13.78 -5.95 5.02
CA GLY A 39 -15.16 -5.83 5.51
C GLY A 39 -15.68 -7.18 5.95
#